data_AF-A0A1B7V2F7-F1
#
_entry.id   AF-A0A1B7V2F7-F1
#
_cell.length_a   1.000
_cell.length_b   1.000
_cell.length_c   1.000
_cell.angle_alpha   90.00
_cell.angle_beta   90.00
_cell.angle_gamma   90.00
#
_symmetry.space_group_name_H-M   'P 1'
#
loop_
_entity.id
_entity.type
_entity.pdbx_description
1 polymer ?
#
loop_
_entity_poly.entity_id
_entity_poly.type
_entity_poly.pdbx_seq_one_letter_code
_entity_poly.pdbx_strand_id
1 'polypeptide(L)'
;MKQDKKKQMKQKNNFAQILKDKKDKLNWQNFNFLENMLVFSTMRTMPGRNAPPESGIHFRITLDSQNKAICILFKIDRDHQKNDPLIRDKKLRRPDYMCLYIDSESCICTIIEMKGKTIDELKRGIDQILQLKEILQFEIFNHLSTKLKVKYQGILLTTPNADIPLKKITQVNSPDFKIVSLKCDQKAELYPYVSKSNDFKDRYKHQKITESTPLFIEKILTTRSLPKRIPDEYYSKNFSNSQDREGIYINYLLPNDTDYITLLSNTTLIEINMEENEYMKEIIEELKLLNLIDRLAIKFSNN
;
A
#
# COMPACT_ATOMS: atom_id res chain seq x y z
N MET A 1 39.42 -8.76 2.20
CA MET A 1 38.92 -9.12 0.84
C MET A 1 37.40 -9.10 0.67
N LYS A 2 36.57 -9.85 1.44
CA LYS A 2 35.08 -9.77 1.32
C LYS A 2 34.49 -8.46 1.87
N GLN A 3 34.97 -7.98 3.03
CA GLN A 3 34.51 -6.70 3.61
C GLN A 3 34.86 -5.47 2.75
N ASP A 4 36.03 -5.49 2.08
CA ASP A 4 36.48 -4.39 1.23
C ASP A 4 35.62 -4.23 -0.03
N LYS A 5 35.15 -5.34 -0.63
CA LYS A 5 34.22 -5.29 -1.78
C LYS A 5 32.83 -4.79 -1.39
N LYS A 6 32.30 -5.17 -0.22
CA LYS A 6 31.03 -4.65 0.31
C LYS A 6 31.10 -3.15 0.57
N LYS A 7 32.17 -2.67 1.21
CA LYS A 7 32.42 -1.23 1.41
C LYS A 7 32.58 -0.48 0.08
N GLN A 8 33.30 -1.04 -0.89
CA GLN A 8 33.43 -0.45 -2.24
C GLN A 8 32.09 -0.40 -3.00
N MET A 9 31.22 -1.40 -2.88
CA MET A 9 29.88 -1.38 -3.52
C MET A 9 28.94 -0.37 -2.85
N LYS A 10 28.94 -0.25 -1.51
CA LYS A 10 28.22 0.82 -0.81
C LYS A 10 28.75 2.21 -1.19
N GLN A 11 30.06 2.37 -1.41
CA GLN A 11 30.64 3.63 -1.91
C GLN A 11 30.33 3.93 -3.38
N LYS A 12 30.13 2.91 -4.23
CA LYS A 12 29.82 3.05 -5.66
C LYS A 12 28.36 3.44 -5.92
N ASN A 13 27.44 3.02 -5.04
CA ASN A 13 26.02 3.30 -5.16
C ASN A 13 25.61 4.41 -4.19
N ASN A 14 25.42 5.62 -4.71
CA ASN A 14 24.82 6.70 -3.93
C ASN A 14 23.31 6.47 -3.80
N PHE A 15 22.90 5.63 -2.84
CA PHE A 15 21.49 5.27 -2.63
C PHE A 15 20.60 6.48 -2.33
N ALA A 16 21.10 7.45 -1.57
CA ALA A 16 20.42 8.71 -1.31
C ALA A 16 20.07 9.45 -2.61
N GLN A 17 21.04 9.55 -3.53
CA GLN A 17 20.83 10.16 -4.84
C GLN A 17 19.84 9.34 -5.69
N ILE A 18 19.93 7.99 -5.67
CA ILE A 18 18.99 7.11 -6.37
C ILE A 18 17.55 7.34 -5.87
N LEU A 19 17.36 7.49 -4.55
CA LEU A 19 16.05 7.77 -3.97
C LEU A 19 15.57 9.19 -4.33
N LYS A 20 16.46 10.18 -4.31
CA LYS A 20 16.16 11.58 -4.67
C LYS A 20 15.75 11.72 -6.14
N ASP A 21 16.39 10.96 -7.02
CA ASP A 21 16.10 10.95 -8.47
C ASP A 21 14.89 10.07 -8.84
N LYS A 22 14.27 9.43 -7.85
CA LYS A 22 13.12 8.55 -8.07
C LYS A 22 11.97 9.33 -8.69
N LYS A 23 11.58 8.90 -9.90
CA LYS A 23 10.37 9.34 -10.56
C LYS A 23 9.21 8.43 -10.14
N ASP A 24 8.02 9.00 -10.01
CA ASP A 24 6.78 8.23 -9.81
C ASP A 24 6.31 7.68 -11.15
N LYS A 25 7.16 6.88 -11.81
CA LYS A 25 6.85 6.14 -13.03
C LYS A 25 7.00 4.66 -12.75
N LEU A 26 6.00 3.85 -13.11
CA LEU A 26 6.03 2.41 -12.90
C LEU A 26 7.16 1.77 -13.71
N ASN A 27 7.67 0.66 -13.17
CA ASN A 27 8.72 -0.11 -13.80
C ASN A 27 8.31 -1.59 -13.86
N TRP A 28 7.43 -1.89 -14.83
CA TRP A 28 6.95 -3.24 -15.11
C TRP A 28 7.99 -4.21 -15.66
N GLN A 29 9.15 -3.71 -16.08
CA GLN A 29 10.25 -4.57 -16.49
C GLN A 29 10.90 -5.25 -15.29
N ASN A 30 11.01 -4.52 -14.18
CA ASN A 30 11.72 -4.98 -12.99
C ASN A 30 10.82 -5.28 -11.80
N PHE A 31 9.57 -4.80 -11.77
CA PHE A 31 8.69 -4.95 -10.62
C PHE A 31 7.33 -5.52 -11.05
N ASN A 32 6.75 -6.38 -10.23
CA ASN A 32 5.38 -6.89 -10.36
C ASN A 32 4.33 -5.86 -9.91
N PHE A 33 3.05 -6.23 -9.86
CA PHE A 33 1.97 -5.30 -9.49
C PHE A 33 2.11 -4.78 -8.05
N LEU A 34 2.29 -5.67 -7.06
CA LEU A 34 2.40 -5.28 -5.65
C LEU A 34 3.66 -4.44 -5.40
N GLU A 35 4.77 -4.80 -6.03
CA GLU A 35 6.00 -4.02 -5.97
C GLU A 35 5.82 -2.64 -6.62
N ASN A 36 5.19 -2.54 -7.79
CA ASN A 36 4.89 -1.25 -8.40
C ASN A 36 3.96 -0.39 -7.54
N MET A 37 3.03 -1.02 -6.82
CA MET A 37 2.16 -0.34 -5.88
C MET A 37 2.96 0.26 -4.72
N LEU A 38 3.79 -0.55 -4.04
CA LEU A 38 4.62 -0.13 -2.90
C LEU A 38 5.71 0.89 -3.27
N VAL A 39 6.36 0.70 -4.42
CA VAL A 39 7.49 1.53 -4.83
C VAL A 39 7.00 2.83 -5.47
N PHE A 40 6.06 2.78 -6.42
CA PHE A 40 5.76 3.92 -7.30
C PHE A 40 4.36 4.52 -7.10
N SER A 41 3.45 3.84 -6.41
CA SER A 41 2.05 4.28 -6.27
C SER A 41 1.67 4.76 -4.87
N THR A 42 2.56 4.60 -3.90
CA THR A 42 2.39 5.16 -2.56
C THR A 42 2.38 6.69 -2.61
N MET A 43 1.36 7.29 -1.99
CA MET A 43 1.24 8.74 -1.85
C MET A 43 2.30 9.27 -0.87
N ARG A 44 3.25 10.08 -1.35
CA ARG A 44 4.46 10.47 -0.60
C ARG A 44 4.40 11.82 0.12
N THR A 45 3.46 12.69 -0.22
CA THR A 45 3.40 14.05 0.34
C THR A 45 2.86 14.02 1.76
N MET A 46 3.75 13.81 2.74
CA MET A 46 3.40 13.79 4.17
C MET A 46 2.50 14.97 4.56
N PRO A 47 1.34 14.70 5.20
CA PRO A 47 0.98 13.43 5.83
C PRO A 47 0.37 12.38 4.90
N GLY A 48 0.78 12.28 3.62
CA GLY A 48 0.87 11.09 2.76
C GLY A 48 -0.47 10.46 2.38
N ARG A 49 -1.54 10.97 2.96
CA ARG A 49 -2.86 10.39 3.04
C ARG A 49 -3.91 11.45 2.76
N ASN A 50 -3.57 12.37 1.87
CA ASN A 50 -4.47 13.40 1.38
C ASN A 50 -4.67 13.15 -0.11
N ALA A 51 -5.89 12.81 -0.52
CA ALA A 51 -6.24 12.79 -1.93
C ALA A 51 -6.56 14.21 -2.40
N PRO A 52 -6.02 14.65 -3.56
CA PRO A 52 -6.41 15.92 -4.18
C PRO A 52 -7.91 15.96 -4.49
N PRO A 53 -8.49 17.15 -4.71
CA PRO A 53 -9.86 17.28 -5.15
C PRO A 53 -10.10 16.55 -6.48
N GLU A 54 -10.98 15.56 -6.47
CA GLU A 54 -11.41 14.79 -7.64
C GLU A 54 -12.94 14.68 -7.61
N SER A 55 -13.59 14.94 -8.74
CA SER A 55 -15.06 14.93 -8.85
C SER A 55 -15.80 15.83 -7.82
N GLY A 56 -15.14 16.91 -7.36
CA GLY A 56 -15.70 17.85 -6.38
C GLY A 56 -15.58 17.41 -4.91
N ILE A 57 -14.85 16.33 -4.64
CA ILE A 57 -14.62 15.80 -3.29
C ILE A 57 -13.11 15.70 -3.07
N HIS A 58 -12.68 15.89 -1.83
CA HIS A 58 -11.33 15.57 -1.40
C HIS A 58 -11.41 14.81 -0.08
N PHE A 59 -10.44 13.94 0.19
CA PHE A 59 -10.39 13.23 1.46
C PHE A 59 -9.00 13.24 2.06
N ARG A 60 -8.98 13.04 3.37
CA ARG A 60 -7.76 12.74 4.12
C ARG A 60 -7.96 11.54 5.03
N ILE A 61 -6.86 10.95 5.48
CA ILE A 61 -6.83 9.95 6.54
C ILE A 61 -5.86 10.45 7.61
N THR A 62 -6.40 10.97 8.70
CA THR A 62 -5.64 11.41 9.87
C THR A 62 -5.49 10.23 10.82
N LEU A 63 -4.27 9.78 11.10
CA LEU A 63 -4.08 8.76 12.14
C LEU A 63 -4.39 9.33 13.51
N ASP A 64 -5.07 8.54 14.34
CA ASP A 64 -5.35 8.89 15.72
C ASP A 64 -4.09 8.89 16.60
N SER A 65 -4.02 9.78 17.59
CA SER A 65 -2.94 9.88 18.60
C SER A 65 -2.55 8.56 19.27
N GLN A 66 -3.50 7.63 19.42
CA GLN A 66 -3.30 6.31 20.04
C GLN A 66 -3.08 5.20 19.02
N ASN A 67 -3.09 5.53 17.72
CA ASN A 67 -2.99 4.57 16.64
C ASN A 67 -1.64 3.84 16.68
N LYS A 68 -1.71 2.52 16.77
CA LYS A 68 -0.56 1.61 16.66
C LYS A 68 -0.71 0.76 15.41
N ALA A 69 -0.82 1.42 14.28
CA ALA A 69 -1.09 0.80 12.98
C ALA A 69 -0.28 1.46 11.86
N ILE A 70 0.01 0.70 10.83
CA ILE A 70 0.48 1.21 9.53
C ILE A 70 -0.74 1.59 8.71
N CYS A 71 -0.74 2.80 8.13
CA CYS A 71 -1.76 3.25 7.19
C CYS A 71 -1.13 3.90 5.95
N ILE A 72 -1.24 3.23 4.81
CA ILE A 72 -0.64 3.64 3.54
C ILE A 72 -1.75 3.90 2.50
N LEU A 73 -1.69 5.06 1.84
CA LEU A 73 -2.58 5.41 0.73
C LEU A 73 -1.85 5.21 -0.60
N PHE A 74 -2.47 4.48 -1.52
CA PHE A 74 -2.00 4.26 -2.88
C PHE A 74 -2.90 4.98 -3.87
N LYS A 75 -2.32 5.70 -4.84
CA LYS A 75 -3.05 6.21 -6.01
C LYS A 75 -3.11 5.11 -7.06
N ILE A 76 -4.30 4.58 -7.31
CA ILE A 76 -4.51 3.46 -8.23
C ILE A 76 -4.81 4.00 -9.63
N ASP A 77 -5.72 4.97 -9.73
CA ASP A 77 -5.93 5.66 -10.99
C ASP A 77 -4.88 6.74 -11.16
N ARG A 78 -3.90 6.43 -12.01
CA ARG A 78 -2.75 7.29 -12.30
C ARG A 78 -2.98 8.14 -13.54
N ASP A 79 -4.23 8.47 -13.87
CA ASP A 79 -4.66 9.00 -15.17
C ASP A 79 -3.97 10.29 -15.65
N HIS A 80 -3.32 11.07 -14.77
CA HIS A 80 -2.39 12.15 -15.19
C HIS A 80 -1.16 11.63 -15.95
N GLN A 81 -0.91 10.33 -15.89
CA GLN A 81 0.14 9.58 -16.57
C GLN A 81 -0.52 8.55 -17.49
N LYS A 82 -1.36 8.96 -18.46
CA LYS A 82 -2.14 8.08 -19.36
C LYS A 82 -1.37 6.91 -20.02
N ASN A 83 -0.04 6.96 -20.03
CA ASN A 83 0.86 5.93 -20.55
C ASN A 83 1.53 5.06 -19.46
N ASP A 84 1.12 5.16 -18.20
CA ASP A 84 1.73 4.48 -17.05
C ASP A 84 0.69 3.90 -16.06
N PRO A 85 -0.25 3.05 -16.53
CA PRO A 85 -1.30 2.54 -15.67
C PRO A 85 -0.84 1.40 -14.76
N LEU A 86 -1.32 1.38 -13.51
CA LEU A 86 -1.10 0.26 -12.59
C LEU A 86 -1.88 -0.99 -13.03
N ILE A 87 -3.06 -0.82 -13.60
CA ILE A 87 -3.82 -1.90 -14.26
C ILE A 87 -3.63 -1.75 -15.77
N ARG A 88 -2.83 -2.65 -16.36
CA ARG A 88 -2.36 -2.57 -17.76
C ARG A 88 -3.44 -2.83 -18.82
N ASP A 89 -4.50 -3.56 -18.47
CA ASP A 89 -5.61 -3.75 -19.40
C ASP A 89 -6.34 -2.42 -19.62
N LYS A 90 -6.23 -1.90 -20.84
CA LYS A 90 -6.84 -0.63 -21.25
C LYS A 90 -8.36 -0.66 -21.26
N LYS A 91 -8.98 -1.85 -21.28
CA LYS A 91 -10.44 -2.00 -21.21
C LYS A 91 -10.95 -1.92 -19.78
N LEU A 92 -10.09 -2.19 -18.79
CA LEU A 92 -10.44 -2.12 -17.38
C LEU A 92 -10.33 -0.69 -16.87
N ARG A 93 -11.41 -0.23 -16.24
CA ARG A 93 -11.41 1.04 -15.51
C ARG A 93 -10.87 0.79 -14.11
N ARG A 94 -10.25 1.79 -13.53
CA ARG A 94 -9.48 1.66 -12.28
C ARG A 94 -10.16 2.46 -11.20
N PRO A 95 -10.20 1.99 -9.95
CA PRO A 95 -10.65 2.84 -8.88
C PRO A 95 -9.61 3.93 -8.61
N ASP A 96 -10.01 5.02 -7.97
CA ASP A 96 -9.11 6.17 -7.77
C ASP A 96 -7.97 5.85 -6.79
N TYR A 97 -8.29 5.24 -5.64
CA TYR A 97 -7.33 4.99 -4.55
C TYR A 97 -7.51 3.63 -3.86
N MET A 98 -6.49 3.20 -3.11
CA MET A 98 -6.58 2.09 -2.17
C MET A 98 -5.83 2.45 -0.89
N CYS A 99 -6.42 2.20 0.27
CA CYS A 99 -5.80 2.35 1.57
C CYS A 99 -5.51 0.98 2.17
N LEU A 100 -4.27 0.76 2.59
CA LEU A 100 -3.85 -0.38 3.40
C LEU A 100 -3.78 0.06 4.86
N TYR A 101 -4.51 -0.62 5.74
CA TYR A 101 -4.45 -0.44 7.18
C TYR A 101 -4.05 -1.75 7.87
N ILE A 102 -3.05 -1.71 8.73
CA ILE A 102 -2.53 -2.88 9.44
C ILE A 102 -2.28 -2.51 10.90
N ASP A 103 -2.99 -3.16 11.83
CA ASP A 103 -2.70 -3.14 13.26
C ASP A 103 -2.33 -4.55 13.75
N SER A 104 -2.27 -4.76 15.07
CA SER A 104 -1.93 -6.05 15.68
C SER A 104 -2.87 -7.21 15.32
N GLU A 105 -4.10 -6.92 14.87
CA GLU A 105 -5.15 -7.93 14.68
C GLU A 105 -5.64 -7.98 13.23
N SER A 106 -5.70 -6.83 12.57
CA SER A 106 -6.36 -6.62 11.29
C SER A 106 -5.37 -6.24 10.19
N CYS A 107 -5.71 -6.65 8.98
CA CYS A 107 -5.10 -6.19 7.73
C CYS A 107 -6.25 -5.89 6.77
N ILE A 108 -6.45 -4.63 6.43
CA ILE A 108 -7.62 -4.14 5.71
C ILE A 108 -7.16 -3.40 4.46
N CYS A 109 -7.58 -3.90 3.30
CA CYS A 109 -7.47 -3.22 2.02
C CYS A 109 -8.81 -2.53 1.73
N THR A 110 -8.84 -1.20 1.87
CA THR A 110 -10.01 -0.38 1.54
C THR A 110 -9.85 0.27 0.18
N ILE A 111 -10.64 -0.15 -0.79
CA ILE A 111 -10.64 0.41 -2.15
C ILE A 111 -11.58 1.61 -2.19
N ILE A 112 -11.08 2.77 -2.61
CA ILE A 112 -11.80 4.04 -2.51
C ILE A 112 -12.04 4.56 -3.93
N GLU A 113 -13.31 4.75 -4.24
CA GLU A 113 -13.75 5.30 -5.51
C GLU A 113 -14.48 6.63 -5.29
N MET A 114 -14.02 7.67 -5.98
CA MET A 114 -14.53 9.03 -5.95
C MET A 114 -15.29 9.31 -7.24
N LYS A 115 -16.62 9.30 -7.18
CA LYS A 115 -17.46 9.43 -8.37
C LYS A 115 -18.52 10.53 -8.25
N GLY A 116 -18.98 10.96 -9.43
CA GLY A 116 -19.93 12.05 -9.64
C GLY A 116 -21.35 11.75 -9.17
N LYS A 117 -22.31 12.52 -9.70
CA LYS A 117 -23.69 12.55 -9.19
C LYS A 117 -24.56 11.42 -9.73
N THR A 118 -24.26 10.88 -10.91
CA THR A 118 -25.23 10.04 -11.65
C THR A 118 -25.18 8.58 -11.24
N ILE A 119 -26.33 7.91 -11.29
CA ILE A 119 -26.46 6.50 -10.93
C ILE A 119 -25.56 5.57 -11.76
N ASP A 120 -25.37 5.86 -13.05
CA ASP A 120 -24.58 5.00 -13.94
C ASP A 120 -23.06 5.19 -13.74
N GLU A 121 -22.61 6.39 -13.38
CA GLU A 121 -21.23 6.60 -12.92
C GLU A 121 -20.95 5.82 -11.64
N LEU A 122 -21.88 5.84 -10.70
CA LEU A 122 -21.75 5.14 -9.42
C LEU A 122 -21.81 3.61 -9.59
N LYS A 123 -22.66 3.10 -10.49
CA LYS A 123 -22.65 1.67 -10.84
C LYS A 123 -21.30 1.25 -11.41
N ARG A 124 -20.67 2.07 -12.25
CA ARG A 124 -19.33 1.81 -12.78
C ARG A 124 -18.27 1.84 -11.67
N GLY A 125 -18.38 2.78 -10.75
CA GLY A 125 -17.51 2.85 -9.57
C GLY A 125 -17.53 1.56 -8.74
N ILE A 126 -18.71 0.96 -8.56
CA ILE A 126 -18.83 -0.35 -7.90
C ILE A 126 -18.08 -1.45 -8.67
N ASP A 127 -18.16 -1.46 -10.00
CA ASP A 127 -17.45 -2.44 -10.83
C ASP A 127 -15.93 -2.26 -10.73
N GLN A 128 -15.44 -1.02 -10.71
CA GLN A 128 -14.02 -0.69 -10.53
C GLN A 128 -13.49 -1.20 -9.18
N ILE A 129 -14.28 -1.04 -8.11
CA ILE A 129 -13.95 -1.57 -6.77
C ILE A 129 -13.84 -3.10 -6.81
N LEU A 130 -14.81 -3.78 -7.42
CA LEU A 130 -14.82 -5.25 -7.50
C LEU A 130 -13.64 -5.78 -8.31
N GLN A 131 -13.32 -5.14 -9.44
CA GLN A 131 -12.19 -5.53 -10.28
C GLN A 131 -10.85 -5.41 -9.55
N LEU A 132 -10.59 -4.29 -8.86
CA LEU A 132 -9.34 -4.16 -8.10
C LEU A 132 -9.28 -5.17 -6.94
N LYS A 133 -10.41 -5.47 -6.28
CA LYS A 133 -10.45 -6.51 -5.25
C LYS A 133 -9.97 -7.85 -5.80
N GLU A 134 -10.48 -8.27 -6.95
CA GLU A 134 -10.10 -9.53 -7.59
C GLU A 134 -8.62 -9.55 -7.97
N ILE A 135 -8.10 -8.45 -8.55
CA ILE A 135 -6.68 -8.29 -8.86
C ILE A 135 -5.83 -8.42 -7.59
N LEU A 136 -6.18 -7.71 -6.52
CA LEU A 136 -5.45 -7.75 -5.26
C LEU A 136 -5.45 -9.16 -4.66
N GLN A 137 -6.60 -9.85 -4.66
CA GLN A 137 -6.70 -11.22 -4.17
C GLN A 137 -5.79 -12.17 -4.94
N PHE A 138 -5.78 -12.06 -6.27
CA PHE A 138 -4.92 -12.87 -7.13
C PHE A 138 -3.43 -12.57 -6.90
N GLU A 139 -3.04 -11.30 -6.89
CA GLU A 139 -1.66 -10.87 -6.70
C GLU A 139 -1.12 -11.27 -5.32
N ILE A 140 -1.92 -11.10 -4.26
CA ILE A 140 -1.55 -11.50 -2.89
C ILE A 140 -1.41 -13.02 -2.81
N PHE A 141 -2.32 -13.79 -3.39
CA PHE A 141 -2.26 -15.25 -3.39
C PHE A 141 -1.00 -15.77 -4.11
N ASN A 142 -0.62 -15.16 -5.23
CA ASN A 142 0.51 -15.64 -6.03
C ASN A 142 1.88 -15.19 -5.54
N HIS A 143 1.97 -14.09 -4.79
CA HIS A 143 3.26 -13.48 -4.43
C HIS A 143 3.57 -13.48 -2.94
N LEU A 144 2.62 -13.84 -2.07
CA LEU A 144 2.81 -13.86 -0.62
C LEU A 144 2.50 -15.23 -0.02
N SER A 145 3.32 -15.70 0.91
CA SER A 145 3.07 -16.89 1.73
C SER A 145 2.03 -16.59 2.81
N THR A 146 0.81 -16.22 2.43
CA THR A 146 -0.07 -15.55 3.39
C THR A 146 -0.81 -16.51 4.32
N LYS A 147 -0.36 -16.54 5.59
CA LYS A 147 -1.18 -16.88 6.77
C LYS A 147 -2.01 -15.69 7.26
N LEU A 148 -1.72 -14.49 6.76
CA LEU A 148 -2.38 -13.24 7.15
C LEU A 148 -3.80 -13.17 6.56
N LYS A 149 -4.80 -13.01 7.41
CA LYS A 149 -6.18 -12.78 6.95
C LYS A 149 -6.32 -11.34 6.47
N VAL A 150 -6.31 -11.13 5.16
CA VAL A 150 -6.56 -9.83 4.53
C VAL A 150 -8.06 -9.64 4.33
N LYS A 151 -8.61 -8.56 4.89
CA LYS A 151 -9.99 -8.12 4.67
C LYS A 151 -10.03 -7.13 3.52
N TYR A 152 -11.03 -7.25 2.66
CA TYR A 152 -11.27 -6.32 1.57
C TYR A 152 -12.57 -5.58 1.80
N GLN A 153 -12.58 -4.28 1.51
CA GLN A 153 -13.79 -3.46 1.55
C GLN A 153 -13.72 -2.31 0.55
N GLY A 154 -14.88 -1.73 0.24
CA GLY A 154 -15.01 -0.62 -0.69
C GLY A 154 -15.63 0.61 -0.03
N ILE A 155 -15.18 1.78 -0.43
CA ILE A 155 -15.83 3.06 -0.15
C ILE A 155 -16.18 3.71 -1.49
N LEU A 156 -17.47 3.95 -1.70
CA LEU A 156 -17.96 4.81 -2.76
C LEU A 156 -18.19 6.20 -2.18
N LEU A 157 -17.22 7.08 -2.38
CA LEU A 157 -17.22 8.46 -1.87
C LEU A 157 -17.90 9.38 -2.90
N THR A 158 -18.94 10.07 -2.47
CA THR A 158 -19.87 10.78 -3.37
C THR A 158 -20.28 12.15 -2.82
N THR A 159 -20.73 13.04 -3.71
CA THR A 159 -21.35 14.31 -3.33
C THR A 159 -22.74 14.07 -2.74
N PRO A 160 -23.31 14.98 -1.93
CA PRO A 160 -24.55 14.67 -1.19
C PRO A 160 -25.77 14.46 -2.08
N ASN A 161 -25.80 15.12 -3.23
CA ASN A 161 -26.88 15.02 -4.21
C ASN A 161 -26.73 13.82 -5.17
N ALA A 162 -25.81 12.89 -4.89
CA ALA A 162 -25.59 11.74 -5.76
C ALA A 162 -26.69 10.66 -5.62
N ASP A 163 -27.07 10.05 -6.74
CA ASP A 163 -28.10 9.02 -6.85
C ASP A 163 -27.52 7.61 -6.60
N ILE A 164 -27.45 7.22 -5.33
CA ILE A 164 -26.76 5.99 -4.93
C ILE A 164 -27.49 4.74 -5.47
N PRO A 165 -26.79 3.85 -6.21
CA PRO A 165 -27.37 2.62 -6.74
C PRO A 165 -27.52 1.55 -5.64
N LEU A 166 -28.41 1.79 -4.68
CA LEU A 166 -28.62 0.93 -3.49
C LEU A 166 -28.85 -0.54 -3.86
N LYS A 167 -29.64 -0.81 -4.90
CA LYS A 167 -29.89 -2.18 -5.38
C LYS A 167 -28.60 -2.92 -5.72
N LYS A 168 -27.67 -2.26 -6.44
CA LYS A 168 -26.39 -2.87 -6.83
C LYS A 168 -25.47 -3.05 -5.61
N ILE A 169 -25.42 -2.07 -4.71
CA ILE A 169 -24.64 -2.17 -3.47
C ILE A 169 -25.11 -3.37 -2.63
N THR A 170 -26.42 -3.53 -2.45
CA THR A 170 -26.98 -4.67 -1.71
C THR A 170 -26.66 -6.01 -2.38
N GLN A 171 -26.67 -6.08 -3.72
CA GLN A 171 -26.35 -7.30 -4.47
C GLN A 171 -24.88 -7.73 -4.31
N VAL A 172 -23.94 -6.78 -4.23
CA VAL A 172 -22.51 -7.08 -4.15
C VAL A 172 -22.00 -7.25 -2.71
N ASN A 173 -22.74 -6.75 -1.73
CA ASN A 173 -22.37 -6.86 -0.32
C ASN A 173 -22.58 -8.28 0.20
N SER A 174 -21.51 -8.86 0.74
CA SER A 174 -21.51 -10.18 1.39
C SER A 174 -20.98 -10.07 2.82
N PRO A 175 -21.02 -11.14 3.64
CA PRO A 175 -20.39 -11.12 4.97
C PRO A 175 -18.89 -10.75 4.93
N ASP A 176 -18.17 -11.19 3.90
CA ASP A 176 -16.71 -11.02 3.78
C ASP A 176 -16.28 -9.79 2.96
N PHE A 177 -17.23 -9.06 2.39
CA PHE A 177 -16.95 -7.89 1.57
C PHE A 177 -18.10 -6.89 1.61
N LYS A 178 -17.79 -5.64 2.01
CA LYS A 178 -18.75 -4.55 2.08
C LYS A 178 -18.27 -3.35 1.26
N ILE A 179 -19.17 -2.80 0.45
CA ILE A 179 -19.08 -1.47 -0.13
C ILE A 179 -20.03 -0.56 0.66
N VAL A 180 -19.48 0.48 1.25
CA VAL A 180 -20.24 1.57 1.88
C VAL A 180 -20.27 2.78 0.95
N SER A 181 -21.43 3.44 0.86
CA SER A 181 -21.53 4.73 0.19
C SER A 181 -21.48 5.85 1.22
N LEU A 182 -20.49 6.73 1.10
CA LEU A 182 -20.30 7.88 1.96
C LEU A 182 -20.59 9.15 1.16
N LYS A 183 -21.58 9.92 1.61
CA LYS A 183 -21.93 11.22 1.04
C LYS A 183 -21.25 12.33 1.85
N CYS A 184 -20.50 13.22 1.19
CA CYS A 184 -19.80 14.32 1.85
C CYS A 184 -19.81 15.59 0.99
N ASP A 185 -19.96 16.75 1.63
CA ASP A 185 -20.15 18.05 0.96
C ASP A 185 -18.89 18.67 0.36
N GLN A 186 -17.69 18.19 0.71
CA GLN A 186 -16.42 18.60 0.08
C GLN A 186 -15.23 17.82 0.65
N LYS A 187 -15.06 17.84 1.99
CA LYS A 187 -13.90 17.27 2.69
C LYS A 187 -14.27 16.06 3.53
N ALA A 188 -13.80 14.88 3.17
CA ALA A 188 -13.96 13.68 3.98
C ALA A 188 -12.74 13.41 4.88
N GLU A 189 -13.00 12.90 6.07
CA GLU A 189 -12.02 12.27 6.96
C GLU A 189 -12.35 10.78 6.96
N LEU A 190 -11.45 9.97 6.42
CA LEU A 190 -11.71 8.56 6.15
C LEU A 190 -11.11 7.60 7.17
N TYR A 191 -10.29 8.08 8.12
CA TYR A 191 -9.70 7.21 9.14
C TYR A 191 -10.72 6.25 9.80
N PRO A 192 -11.90 6.69 10.26
CA PRO A 192 -12.88 5.80 10.90
C PRO A 192 -13.46 4.71 10.00
N TYR A 193 -13.29 4.81 8.68
CA TYR A 193 -13.86 3.90 7.68
C TYR A 193 -12.80 3.02 7.00
N VAL A 194 -11.52 3.29 7.24
CA VAL A 194 -10.40 2.46 6.74
C VAL A 194 -9.75 1.64 7.86
N SER A 195 -9.87 2.08 9.12
CA SER A 195 -9.26 1.41 10.28
C SER A 195 -10.07 0.25 10.84
N LYS A 196 -11.30 0.04 10.36
CA LYS A 196 -12.19 -1.04 10.79
C LYS A 196 -13.04 -1.57 9.65
N SER A 197 -13.65 -2.73 9.89
CA SER A 197 -14.67 -3.29 9.01
C SER A 197 -15.86 -2.35 8.90
N ASN A 198 -16.23 -1.99 7.67
CA ASN A 198 -17.38 -1.15 7.39
C ASN A 198 -18.71 -1.91 7.51
N ASP A 199 -19.74 -1.23 7.97
CA ASP A 199 -21.14 -1.66 7.87
C ASP A 199 -21.81 -0.95 6.67
N PHE A 200 -22.73 -1.63 5.98
CA PHE A 200 -23.45 -1.02 4.86
C PHE A 200 -24.36 0.15 5.28
N LYS A 201 -24.73 0.20 6.56
CA LYS A 201 -25.50 1.29 7.18
C LYS A 201 -24.63 2.46 7.60
N ASP A 202 -23.30 2.33 7.54
CA ASP A 202 -22.42 3.43 7.88
C ASP A 202 -22.75 4.67 7.04
N ARG A 203 -22.68 5.81 7.69
CA ARG A 203 -22.90 7.12 7.09
C ARG A 203 -21.71 8.00 7.44
N TYR A 204 -21.42 8.93 6.54
CA TYR A 204 -20.35 9.89 6.80
C TYR A 204 -20.69 10.71 8.05
N LYS A 205 -19.75 10.76 8.98
CA LYS A 205 -19.76 11.60 10.17
C LYS A 205 -18.39 12.24 10.25
N HIS A 206 -18.35 13.57 10.15
CA HIS A 206 -17.10 14.28 10.30
C HIS A 206 -16.58 14.10 11.73
N GLN A 207 -15.40 13.55 11.87
CA GLN A 207 -14.72 13.39 13.16
C GLN A 207 -13.45 14.22 13.16
N LYS A 208 -13.25 14.98 14.24
CA LYS A 208 -11.94 15.58 14.52
C LYS A 208 -11.07 14.48 15.10
N ILE A 209 -9.96 14.19 14.44
CA ILE A 209 -8.97 13.22 14.88
C ILE A 209 -7.74 13.99 15.35
N THR A 210 -7.23 13.62 16.52
CA THR A 210 -5.93 14.13 17.00
C THR A 210 -4.84 13.43 16.22
N GLU A 211 -4.04 14.20 15.49
CA GLU A 211 -3.03 13.66 14.58
C GLU A 211 -1.91 12.93 15.36
N SER A 212 -1.55 11.73 14.90
CA SER A 212 -0.34 11.03 15.32
C SER A 212 0.75 11.03 14.26
N THR A 213 1.98 10.86 14.74
CA THR A 213 3.11 10.58 13.87
C THR A 213 3.03 9.13 13.36
N PRO A 214 3.29 8.89 12.06
CA PRO A 214 3.48 7.54 11.55
C PRO A 214 4.53 6.75 12.32
N LEU A 215 4.31 5.44 12.39
CA LEU A 215 5.32 4.46 12.77
C LEU A 215 6.57 4.57 11.89
N PHE A 216 7.73 4.22 12.43
CA PHE A 216 9.01 4.24 11.74
C PHE A 216 9.00 3.37 10.47
N ILE A 217 8.45 2.16 10.55
CA ILE A 217 8.28 1.26 9.40
C ILE A 217 7.37 1.89 8.34
N GLU A 218 6.27 2.54 8.74
CA GLU A 218 5.41 3.23 7.78
C GLU A 218 6.18 4.32 7.02
N LYS A 219 7.02 5.11 7.72
CA LYS A 219 7.87 6.12 7.06
C LYS A 219 8.83 5.48 6.07
N ILE A 220 9.46 4.36 6.41
CA ILE A 220 10.35 3.61 5.51
C ILE A 220 9.59 3.14 4.28
N LEU A 221 8.45 2.46 4.46
CA LEU A 221 7.64 1.90 3.37
C LEU A 221 7.15 2.98 2.39
N THR A 222 6.76 4.15 2.93
CA THR A 222 6.14 5.22 2.14
C THR A 222 7.15 6.14 1.45
N THR A 223 8.32 6.37 2.06
CA THR A 223 9.25 7.41 1.58
C THR A 223 10.61 6.89 1.14
N ARG A 224 11.00 5.68 1.54
CA ARG A 224 12.38 5.19 1.37
C ARG A 224 12.55 4.01 0.41
N SER A 225 11.50 3.57 -0.29
CA SER A 225 11.60 2.49 -1.28
C SER A 225 12.50 2.87 -2.46
N LEU A 226 13.51 2.06 -2.76
CA LEU A 226 14.42 2.29 -3.87
C LEU A 226 13.77 1.90 -5.21
N PRO A 227 13.90 2.72 -6.26
CA PRO A 227 13.32 2.45 -7.59
C PRO A 227 14.11 1.43 -8.42
N LYS A 228 15.10 0.78 -7.82
CA LYS A 228 15.99 -0.22 -8.43
C LYS A 228 16.37 -1.25 -7.38
N ARG A 229 16.51 -2.51 -7.80
CA ARG A 229 17.04 -3.58 -6.96
C ARG A 229 18.55 -3.45 -6.82
N ILE A 230 19.09 -3.89 -5.70
CA ILE A 230 20.52 -3.90 -5.42
C ILE A 230 21.08 -5.29 -5.77
N PRO A 231 21.94 -5.43 -6.80
CA PRO A 231 22.46 -6.73 -7.23
C PRO A 231 23.63 -7.18 -6.33
N ASP A 232 23.34 -7.43 -5.05
CA ASP A 232 24.28 -7.97 -4.07
C ASP A 232 24.24 -9.51 -4.00
N GLU A 233 25.05 -10.11 -3.13
CA GLU A 233 25.08 -11.57 -2.91
C GLU A 233 23.71 -12.12 -2.48
N TYR A 234 22.93 -11.35 -1.69
CA TYR A 234 21.61 -11.76 -1.24
C TYR A 234 20.60 -11.77 -2.40
N TYR A 235 20.64 -10.76 -3.27
CA TYR A 235 19.86 -10.73 -4.51
C TYR A 235 20.21 -11.91 -5.42
N SER A 236 21.50 -12.13 -5.68
CA SER A 236 21.95 -13.21 -6.57
C SER A 236 21.58 -14.60 -6.07
N LYS A 237 21.58 -14.80 -4.74
CA LYS A 237 21.24 -16.07 -4.13
C LYS A 237 19.73 -16.35 -4.14
N ASN A 238 18.91 -15.33 -3.88
CA ASN A 238 17.51 -15.55 -3.52
C ASN A 238 16.50 -15.07 -4.57
N PHE A 239 16.90 -14.23 -5.52
CA PHE A 239 15.94 -13.59 -6.42
C PHE A 239 16.34 -13.61 -7.89
N SER A 240 17.63 -13.45 -8.24
CA SER A 240 18.09 -13.40 -9.64
C SER A 240 18.01 -14.72 -10.42
N ASN A 241 17.41 -15.76 -9.85
CA ASN A 241 17.13 -17.00 -10.58
C ASN A 241 15.87 -16.79 -11.44
N SER A 242 15.52 -17.71 -12.34
CA SER A 242 14.33 -17.62 -13.22
C SER A 242 12.98 -17.38 -12.50
N GLN A 243 12.98 -17.39 -11.17
CA GLN A 243 11.90 -17.09 -10.24
C GLN A 243 11.74 -15.59 -9.87
N ASP A 244 12.46 -14.66 -10.51
CA ASP A 244 12.38 -13.19 -10.31
C ASP A 244 10.93 -12.61 -10.33
N ARG A 245 9.93 -13.38 -10.76
CA ARG A 245 8.51 -12.99 -10.79
C ARG A 245 7.62 -13.68 -9.77
N GLU A 246 8.08 -14.68 -9.03
CA GLU A 246 7.23 -15.47 -8.11
C GLU A 246 7.07 -14.80 -6.72
N GLY A 247 7.59 -13.58 -6.54
CA GLY A 247 7.57 -12.91 -5.24
C GLY A 247 7.86 -11.42 -5.30
N ILE A 248 8.02 -10.84 -4.12
CA ILE A 248 8.37 -9.43 -3.86
C ILE A 248 9.84 -9.35 -3.45
N TYR A 249 10.60 -8.45 -4.07
CA TYR A 249 11.93 -8.07 -3.65
C TYR A 249 12.10 -6.54 -3.73
N ILE A 250 12.07 -5.89 -2.57
CA ILE A 250 12.17 -4.42 -2.49
C ILE A 250 13.26 -4.04 -1.50
N ASN A 251 14.17 -3.17 -1.94
CA ASN A 251 15.14 -2.52 -1.07
C ASN A 251 14.58 -1.18 -0.59
N TYR A 252 14.71 -0.90 0.71
CA TYR A 252 14.38 0.39 1.31
C TYR A 252 15.62 1.01 1.94
N LEU A 253 15.85 2.29 1.69
CA LEU A 253 16.95 3.06 2.28
C LEU A 253 16.67 3.34 3.76
N LEU A 254 17.64 3.10 4.64
CA LEU A 254 17.56 3.46 6.06
C LEU A 254 17.83 4.96 6.27
N PRO A 255 17.46 5.53 7.44
CA PRO A 255 17.56 6.97 7.68
C PRO A 255 18.97 7.56 7.57
N ASN A 256 20.01 6.75 7.76
CA ASN A 256 21.40 7.15 7.61
C ASN A 256 21.86 7.35 6.15
N ASP A 257 20.95 7.15 5.18
CA ASP A 257 21.15 7.38 3.75
C ASP A 257 22.23 6.51 3.08
N THR A 258 22.83 5.58 3.84
CA THR A 258 23.92 4.69 3.38
C THR A 258 23.53 3.22 3.40
N ASP A 259 22.76 2.80 4.40
CA ASP A 259 22.36 1.41 4.58
C ASP A 259 20.96 1.15 4.04
N TYR A 260 20.65 -0.10 3.72
CA TYR A 260 19.33 -0.50 3.25
C TYR A 260 18.88 -1.78 3.94
N ILE A 261 17.56 -1.96 3.91
CA ILE A 261 16.86 -3.16 4.31
C ILE A 261 16.18 -3.76 3.10
N THR A 262 16.16 -5.08 3.00
CA THR A 262 15.50 -5.79 1.90
C THR A 262 14.33 -6.58 2.45
N LEU A 263 13.16 -6.37 1.84
CA LEU A 263 12.01 -7.24 2.01
C LEU A 263 12.00 -8.26 0.87
N LEU A 264 12.12 -9.54 1.21
CA LEU A 264 11.90 -10.67 0.32
C LEU A 264 10.61 -11.38 0.74
N SER A 265 9.72 -11.64 -0.20
CA SER A 265 8.57 -12.52 0.02
C SER A 265 8.28 -13.33 -1.22
N ASN A 266 7.85 -14.57 -1.04
CA ASN A 266 7.23 -15.39 -2.09
C ASN A 266 6.20 -16.30 -1.41
N THR A 267 5.66 -17.28 -2.14
CA THR A 267 4.66 -18.24 -1.62
C THR A 267 5.19 -19.15 -0.50
N THR A 268 6.51 -19.22 -0.29
CA THR A 268 7.15 -20.11 0.70
C THR A 268 7.68 -19.39 1.94
N LEU A 269 8.08 -18.12 1.82
CA LEU A 269 8.70 -17.38 2.92
C LEU A 269 8.47 -15.88 2.85
N ILE A 270 8.67 -15.24 4.01
CA ILE A 270 8.81 -13.79 4.16
C ILE A 270 10.07 -13.56 5.00
N GLU A 271 11.01 -12.80 4.42
CA GLU A 271 12.30 -12.50 5.02
C GLU A 271 12.62 -11.00 4.95
N ILE A 272 13.23 -10.52 6.03
CA ILE A 272 13.82 -9.20 6.12
C ILE A 272 15.34 -9.38 6.23
N ASN A 273 16.08 -8.93 5.22
CA ASN A 273 17.53 -8.93 5.23
C ASN A 273 18.05 -7.54 5.60
N MET A 274 18.77 -7.45 6.71
CA MET A 274 19.44 -6.22 7.15
C MET A 274 20.67 -6.53 7.99
N GLU A 275 21.76 -5.79 7.77
CA GLU A 275 22.92 -5.82 8.66
C GLU A 275 22.55 -5.20 10.01
N GLU A 276 23.14 -5.70 11.11
CA GLU A 276 22.91 -5.15 12.44
C GLU A 276 23.29 -3.67 12.47
N ASN A 277 22.33 -2.83 12.89
CA ASN A 277 22.48 -1.38 12.98
C ASN A 277 21.49 -0.81 14.01
N GLU A 278 21.62 0.49 14.30
CA GLU A 278 20.81 1.18 15.30
C GLU A 278 19.28 1.11 15.05
N TYR A 279 18.85 0.97 13.79
CA TYR A 279 17.44 0.91 13.40
C TYR A 279 16.82 -0.50 13.53
N MET A 280 17.64 -1.55 13.64
CA MET A 280 17.16 -2.94 13.69
C MET A 280 16.22 -3.18 14.87
N LYS A 281 16.58 -2.64 16.04
CA LYS A 281 15.78 -2.78 17.25
C LYS A 281 14.40 -2.15 17.09
N GLU A 282 14.33 -0.91 16.59
CA GLU A 282 13.07 -0.19 16.38
C GLU A 282 12.16 -0.90 15.37
N ILE A 283 12.73 -1.39 14.26
CA ILE A 283 11.98 -2.18 13.26
C ILE A 283 11.42 -3.46 13.89
N ILE A 284 12.22 -4.20 14.65
CA ILE A 284 11.76 -5.43 15.32
C ILE A 284 10.65 -5.11 16.33
N GLU A 285 10.80 -4.05 17.12
CA GLU A 285 9.81 -3.64 18.12
C GLU A 285 8.48 -3.24 17.48
N GLU A 286 8.50 -2.49 16.37
CA GLU A 286 7.27 -2.14 15.65
C GLU A 286 6.61 -3.34 14.95
N LEU A 287 7.40 -4.26 14.38
CA LEU A 287 6.83 -5.49 13.82
C LEU A 287 6.22 -6.39 14.89
N LYS A 288 6.79 -6.43 16.10
CA LYS A 288 6.21 -7.13 17.26
C LYS A 288 4.93 -6.43 17.73
N LEU A 289 4.94 -5.10 17.81
CA LEU A 289 3.77 -4.31 18.18
C LEU A 289 2.58 -4.59 17.25
N LEU A 290 2.84 -4.71 15.95
CA LEU A 290 1.85 -5.03 14.92
C LEU A 290 1.58 -6.54 14.77
N ASN A 291 2.22 -7.37 15.61
CA ASN A 291 2.14 -8.83 15.57
C ASN A 291 2.45 -9.41 14.17
N LEU A 292 3.27 -8.72 13.38
CA LEU A 292 3.56 -9.10 12.00
C LEU A 292 4.58 -10.23 11.92
N ILE A 293 5.50 -10.32 12.88
CA ILE A 293 6.47 -11.43 12.92
C ILE A 293 5.73 -12.76 12.96
N ASP A 294 4.73 -12.90 13.83
CA ASP A 294 4.01 -14.17 13.98
C ASP A 294 2.96 -14.37 12.88
N ARG A 295 2.19 -13.32 12.55
CA ARG A 295 1.11 -13.42 11.54
C ARG A 295 1.63 -13.67 10.12
N LEU A 296 2.83 -13.19 9.80
CA LEU A 296 3.47 -13.39 8.51
C LEU A 296 4.65 -14.38 8.55
N ALA A 297 4.98 -14.94 9.72
CA ALA A 297 6.15 -15.80 9.92
C ALA A 297 7.46 -15.16 9.39
N ILE A 298 7.65 -13.86 9.68
CA ILE A 298 8.81 -13.09 9.19
C ILE A 298 10.08 -13.63 9.84
N LYS A 299 11.07 -13.92 9.01
CA LYS A 299 12.44 -14.24 9.45
C LYS A 299 13.38 -13.08 9.17
N PHE A 300 14.38 -12.92 10.02
CA PHE A 300 15.48 -12.01 9.78
C PHE A 300 16.67 -12.80 9.26
N SER A 301 17.10 -12.53 8.04
CA SER A 301 18.28 -13.16 7.47
C SER A 301 19.50 -12.33 7.86
N ASN A 302 20.08 -12.63 9.02
CA ASN A 302 21.49 -12.40 9.38
C ASN A 302 21.71 -13.00 10.78
N ASN A 303 22.03 -14.29 10.77
CA ASN A 303 22.84 -14.99 11.77
C ASN A 303 24.04 -15.56 11.03
#